data_AF-A0A957PQY5-F1
#
_entry.id   AF-A0A957PQY5-F1
#
_cell.length_a   1.000
_cell.length_b   1.000
_cell.length_c   1.000
_cell.angle_alpha   90.00
_cell.angle_beta   90.00
_cell.angle_gamma   90.00
#
_symmetry.space_group_name_H-M   'P 1'
#
loop_
_entity.id
_entity.type
_entity.pdbx_description
1 polymer ?
#
loop_
_entity_poly.entity_id
_entity_poly.type
_entity_poly.pdbx_seq_one_letter_code
_entity_poly.pdbx_strand_id
1 'polypeptide(L)'
;MKLFFKKFSSFFNTNKKTRAQSLVEFAISLPVIILLFTGMVEFGFMLNTYLSLQDAARTASRRYSTVNPFDADGAPNLVFFQDAAAYIVELLAPPGDIESRQIVMLADRDNILISLIGVEVDESTDPDSIVSITRFSDGLYYKHFGATNPPTNYSDENIESFIVSNGQEPSDAGLLIIELYYGYEGTLNLPWTQPLFSPGNPSMVYVSVVMPTIYAKPFDQN
;
A
#
# COMPACT_ATOMS: atom_id res chain seq x y z
N MET A 1 -71.13 21.46 15.47
CA MET A 1 -70.76 20.72 14.24
C MET A 1 -70.81 21.73 13.10
N LYS A 2 -69.76 22.29 12.51
CA LYS A 2 -68.32 22.03 12.48
C LYS A 2 -67.60 23.37 12.69
N LEU A 3 -66.74 23.45 13.71
CA LEU A 3 -65.53 24.27 13.63
C LEU A 3 -64.72 23.74 12.43
N PHE A 4 -63.93 24.59 11.77
CA PHE A 4 -62.55 24.30 11.31
C PHE A 4 -62.12 25.22 10.16
N PHE A 5 -60.88 25.71 10.27
CA PHE A 5 -60.05 26.33 9.23
C PHE A 5 -60.38 27.74 8.73
N LYS A 6 -60.04 28.78 9.52
CA LYS A 6 -59.57 30.05 8.93
C LYS A 6 -58.71 30.88 9.89
N LYS A 7 -57.46 30.45 10.15
CA LYS A 7 -56.35 31.34 10.54
C LYS A 7 -55.06 30.53 10.72
N PHE A 8 -54.32 30.30 9.64
CA PHE A 8 -52.91 29.90 9.73
C PHE A 8 -52.14 30.27 8.46
N SER A 9 -52.34 31.49 7.97
CA SER A 9 -51.58 32.01 6.83
C SER A 9 -51.27 33.48 7.10
N SER A 10 -50.22 33.70 7.89
CA SER A 10 -49.45 34.95 7.95
C SER A 10 -48.41 34.85 9.08
N PHE A 11 -47.41 33.99 8.94
CA PHE A 11 -46.22 34.07 9.80
C PHE A 11 -44.89 34.25 9.04
N PHE A 12 -44.88 34.13 7.71
CA PHE A 12 -43.67 34.35 6.92
C PHE A 12 -43.90 35.38 5.83
N ASN A 13 -44.11 36.64 6.24
CA ASN A 13 -43.85 37.75 5.33
C ASN A 13 -43.11 38.87 6.05
N THR A 14 -41.79 38.72 6.10
CA THR A 14 -40.87 39.84 6.33
C THR A 14 -39.74 39.74 5.30
N ASN A 15 -40.02 40.23 4.09
CA ASN A 15 -38.99 40.61 3.12
C ASN A 15 -38.23 41.86 3.61
N LYS A 16 -37.43 41.70 4.67
CA LYS A 16 -36.34 42.65 4.99
C LYS A 16 -35.06 42.02 4.45
N LYS A 17 -34.59 42.49 3.29
CA LYS A 17 -33.21 42.21 2.84
C LYS A 17 -32.26 42.76 3.89
N THR A 18 -31.78 41.90 4.79
CA THR A 18 -30.86 42.29 5.85
C THR A 18 -29.49 42.47 5.21
N ARG A 19 -28.89 43.65 5.37
CA ARG A 19 -27.60 44.02 4.75
C ARG A 19 -26.40 43.16 5.19
N ALA A 20 -26.61 42.09 5.95
CA ALA A 20 -25.58 41.20 6.48
C ALA A 20 -25.81 39.70 6.17
N GLN A 21 -26.87 39.33 5.45
CA GLN A 21 -27.19 37.91 5.19
C GLN A 21 -26.06 37.20 4.44
N SER A 22 -25.55 37.79 3.35
CA SER A 22 -24.45 37.19 2.56
C SER A 22 -23.15 37.06 3.36
N LEU A 23 -22.90 37.96 4.32
CA LEU A 23 -21.74 37.88 5.21
C LEU A 23 -21.87 36.70 6.17
N VAL A 24 -23.08 36.46 6.70
CA VAL A 24 -23.36 35.32 7.57
C VAL A 24 -23.27 33.99 6.80
N GLU A 25 -23.84 33.93 5.60
CA GLU A 25 -23.75 32.74 4.73
C GLU A 25 -22.30 32.41 4.37
N PHE A 26 -21.48 33.41 4.06
CA PHE A 26 -20.05 33.24 3.82
C PHE A 26 -19.30 32.78 5.08
N ALA A 27 -19.56 33.41 6.23
CA ALA A 27 -18.92 33.05 7.50
C ALA A 27 -19.21 31.61 7.94
N ILE A 28 -20.39 31.08 7.61
CA ILE A 28 -20.77 29.68 7.89
C ILE A 28 -20.16 28.72 6.87
N SER A 29 -19.98 29.15 5.61
CA SER A 29 -19.40 28.32 4.55
C SER A 29 -17.86 28.23 4.64
N LEU A 30 -17.20 29.28 5.14
CA LEU A 30 -15.74 29.38 5.20
C LEU A 30 -15.08 28.22 5.98
N PRO A 31 -15.55 27.81 7.18
CA PRO A 31 -14.99 26.65 7.89
C PRO A 31 -15.07 25.36 7.08
N VAL A 32 -16.16 25.13 6.34
CA VAL A 32 -16.33 23.95 5.49
C VAL A 32 -15.31 23.96 4.36
N ILE A 33 -15.09 25.12 3.72
CA ILE A 33 -14.09 25.27 2.66
C ILE A 33 -12.68 25.02 3.20
N ILE A 34 -12.35 25.51 4.41
CA ILE A 34 -11.05 25.27 5.05
C ILE A 34 -10.85 23.77 5.35
N LEU A 35 -11.88 23.08 5.86
CA LEU A 35 -11.82 21.64 6.10
C LEU A 35 -11.59 20.86 4.80
N LEU A 36 -12.32 21.19 3.73
CA LEU A 36 -12.15 20.55 2.42
C LEU A 36 -10.77 20.84 1.81
N PHE A 37 -10.30 22.09 1.91
CA PHE A 37 -9.00 22.49 1.39
C PHE A 37 -7.86 21.79 2.13
N THR A 38 -7.89 21.77 3.45
CA THR A 38 -6.86 21.09 4.24
C THR A 38 -6.89 19.58 4.04
N GLY A 39 -8.08 18.97 3.94
CA GLY A 39 -8.21 17.56 3.57
C GLY A 39 -7.63 17.24 2.19
N MET A 40 -7.84 18.11 1.20
CA MET A 40 -7.25 17.96 -0.13
C MET A 40 -5.71 18.06 -0.11
N VAL A 41 -5.16 19.02 0.62
CA VAL A 41 -3.70 19.19 0.75
C VAL A 41 -3.07 17.98 1.45
N GLU A 42 -3.67 17.53 2.55
CA GLU A 42 -3.21 16.38 3.32
C GLU A 42 -3.27 15.08 2.52
N PHE A 43 -4.35 14.87 1.75
CA PHE A 43 -4.43 13.76 0.81
C PHE A 43 -3.31 13.83 -0.25
N GLY A 44 -2.95 15.02 -0.72
CA GLY A 44 -1.81 15.21 -1.63
C GLY A 44 -0.49 14.72 -1.03
N PHE A 45 -0.23 15.00 0.25
CA PHE A 45 0.97 14.49 0.94
C PHE A 45 0.94 12.98 1.15
N MET A 46 -0.22 12.42 1.53
CA MET A 46 -0.39 10.97 1.65
C MET A 46 -0.17 10.27 0.31
N LEU A 47 -0.76 10.79 -0.78
CA LEU A 47 -0.59 10.26 -2.14
C LEU A 47 0.87 10.35 -2.58
N ASN A 48 1.56 11.47 -2.30
CA ASN A 48 2.98 11.59 -2.60
C ASN A 48 3.81 10.52 -1.85
N THR A 49 3.50 10.24 -0.59
CA THR A 49 4.11 9.15 0.18
C THR A 49 3.85 7.78 -0.45
N TYR A 50 2.61 7.52 -0.83
CA TYR A 50 2.23 6.28 -1.53
C TYR A 50 3.03 6.10 -2.83
N LEU A 51 3.16 7.15 -3.65
CA LEU A 51 3.93 7.10 -4.90
C LEU A 51 5.41 6.83 -4.63
N SER A 52 6.02 7.47 -3.62
CA SER A 52 7.41 7.20 -3.23
C SER A 52 7.62 5.75 -2.77
N LEU A 53 6.71 5.20 -1.96
CA LEU A 53 6.75 3.78 -1.55
C LEU A 53 6.66 2.86 -2.77
N GLN A 54 5.73 3.16 -3.69
CA GLN A 54 5.54 2.40 -4.91
C GLN A 54 6.75 2.42 -5.83
N ASP A 55 7.40 3.57 -5.99
CA ASP A 55 8.60 3.70 -6.81
C ASP A 55 9.81 3.02 -6.16
N ALA A 56 9.94 3.09 -4.83
CA ALA A 56 10.98 2.38 -4.09
C ALA A 56 10.83 0.85 -4.24
N ALA A 57 9.61 0.32 -4.02
CA ALA A 57 9.32 -1.11 -4.21
C ALA A 57 9.59 -1.57 -5.64
N ARG A 58 9.22 -0.77 -6.65
CA ARG A 58 9.46 -1.10 -8.07
C ARG A 58 10.94 -1.11 -8.40
N THR A 59 11.68 -0.11 -7.93
CA THR A 59 13.12 0.01 -8.19
C THR A 59 13.88 -1.13 -7.53
N ALA A 60 13.54 -1.47 -6.29
CA ALA A 60 14.11 -2.62 -5.59
C ALA A 60 13.77 -3.94 -6.29
N SER A 61 12.49 -4.18 -6.61
CA SER A 61 12.07 -5.42 -7.28
C SER A 61 12.79 -5.62 -8.62
N ARG A 62 12.96 -4.56 -9.43
CA ARG A 62 13.70 -4.63 -10.70
C ARG A 62 15.17 -4.96 -10.52
N ARG A 63 15.80 -4.41 -9.49
CA ARG A 63 17.22 -4.69 -9.20
C ARG A 63 17.37 -6.15 -8.75
N TYR A 64 16.61 -6.53 -7.73
CA TYR A 64 16.76 -7.83 -7.07
C TYR A 64 16.15 -9.00 -7.86
N SER A 65 15.30 -8.76 -8.87
CA SER A 65 14.88 -9.85 -9.77
C SER A 65 15.99 -10.36 -10.68
N THR A 66 17.07 -9.58 -10.84
CA THR A 66 18.24 -9.92 -11.68
C THR A 66 19.47 -10.36 -10.89
N VAL A 67 19.40 -10.28 -9.55
CA VAL A 67 20.45 -10.75 -8.63
C VAL A 67 20.16 -12.19 -8.24
N ASN A 68 21.20 -13.03 -8.17
CA ASN A 68 21.05 -14.41 -7.71
C ASN A 68 20.73 -14.44 -6.20
N PRO A 69 19.58 -14.99 -5.78
CA PRO A 69 19.19 -15.07 -4.38
C PRO A 69 19.72 -16.31 -3.66
N PHE A 70 20.48 -17.18 -4.33
CA PHE A 70 20.97 -18.45 -3.79
C PHE A 70 22.46 -18.44 -3.52
N ASP A 71 22.87 -19.15 -2.47
CA ASP A 71 24.26 -19.45 -2.17
C ASP A 71 24.83 -20.52 -3.13
N ALA A 72 26.14 -20.76 -3.04
CA ALA A 72 26.83 -21.76 -3.88
C ALA A 72 26.25 -23.18 -3.74
N ASP A 73 25.64 -23.49 -2.60
CA ASP A 73 24.99 -24.76 -2.29
C ASP A 73 23.52 -24.82 -2.74
N GLY A 74 23.00 -23.75 -3.38
CA GLY A 74 21.61 -23.65 -3.84
C GLY A 74 20.59 -23.28 -2.76
N ALA A 75 21.03 -23.05 -1.52
CA ALA A 75 20.17 -22.58 -0.44
C ALA A 75 19.82 -21.09 -0.62
N PRO A 76 18.61 -20.65 -0.23
CA PRO A 76 18.26 -19.22 -0.24
C PRO A 76 19.18 -18.42 0.69
N ASN A 77 19.76 -17.34 0.16
CA ASN A 77 20.66 -16.49 0.90
C ASN A 77 19.87 -15.42 1.67
N LEU A 78 19.93 -15.45 3.01
CA LEU A 78 19.26 -14.46 3.87
C LEU A 78 19.74 -13.00 3.57
N VAL A 79 21.01 -12.83 3.21
CA VAL A 79 21.60 -11.52 2.89
C VAL A 79 20.92 -10.89 1.68
N PHE A 80 20.46 -11.70 0.70
CA PHE A 80 19.70 -11.18 -0.44
C PHE A 80 18.44 -10.42 0.02
N PHE A 81 17.68 -11.00 0.95
CA PHE A 81 16.46 -10.37 1.47
C PHE A 81 16.77 -9.15 2.34
N GLN A 82 17.83 -9.22 3.14
CA GLN A 82 18.31 -8.10 3.96
C GLN A 82 18.72 -6.90 3.10
N ASP A 83 19.54 -7.15 2.08
CA ASP A 83 20.03 -6.14 1.15
C ASP A 83 18.90 -5.53 0.31
N ALA A 84 17.92 -6.35 -0.10
CA ALA A 84 16.74 -5.88 -0.81
C ALA A 84 15.91 -4.92 0.05
N ALA A 85 15.68 -5.26 1.32
CA ALA A 85 14.97 -4.41 2.25
C ALA A 85 15.76 -3.15 2.60
N ALA A 86 17.06 -3.26 2.84
CA ALA A 86 17.94 -2.13 3.13
C ALA A 86 17.98 -1.14 1.95
N TYR A 87 17.99 -1.64 0.72
CA TYR A 87 17.94 -0.79 -0.47
C TYR A 87 16.64 0.00 -0.56
N ILE A 88 15.50 -0.58 -0.17
CA ILE A 88 14.23 0.17 -0.09
C ILE A 88 14.31 1.27 0.95
N VAL A 89 14.85 0.99 2.14
CA VAL A 89 15.03 2.00 3.20
C VAL A 89 15.92 3.14 2.71
N GLU A 90 17.01 2.84 1.99
CA GLU A 90 17.90 3.85 1.39
C GLU A 90 17.19 4.71 0.34
N LEU A 91 16.34 4.11 -0.52
CA LEU A 91 15.55 4.85 -1.51
C LEU A 91 14.52 5.79 -0.86
N LEU A 92 13.99 5.41 0.31
CA LEU A 92 12.98 6.19 1.04
C LEU A 92 13.60 7.27 1.93
N ALA A 93 14.78 7.03 2.49
CA ALA A 93 15.51 7.96 3.34
C ALA A 93 17.03 7.93 3.05
N PRO A 94 17.48 8.61 1.99
CA PRO A 94 18.89 8.62 1.60
C PRO A 94 19.77 9.22 2.70
N PRO A 95 20.80 8.50 3.20
CA PRO A 95 21.58 8.91 4.38
C PRO A 95 22.53 10.11 4.15
N GLY A 96 22.60 10.66 2.93
CA GLY A 96 23.55 11.72 2.56
C GLY A 96 22.92 13.02 2.05
N ASP A 97 21.59 13.09 1.92
CA ASP A 97 20.89 14.26 1.40
C ASP A 97 19.88 14.78 2.43
N ILE A 98 20.32 15.77 3.21
CA ILE A 98 19.54 16.39 4.30
C ILE A 98 18.40 17.25 3.74
N GLU A 99 18.51 17.69 2.48
CA GLU A 99 17.49 18.50 1.81
C GLU A 99 16.43 17.61 1.14
N SER A 100 16.73 16.33 0.92
CA SER A 100 15.77 15.38 0.39
C SER A 100 14.67 15.08 1.41
N ARG A 101 13.45 14.87 0.89
CA ARG A 101 12.35 14.37 1.70
C ARG A 101 12.68 12.95 2.15
N GLN A 102 12.65 12.72 3.45
CA GLN A 102 12.85 11.40 4.04
C GLN A 102 11.53 10.77 4.48
N ILE A 103 11.30 9.54 4.05
CA ILE A 103 10.23 8.66 4.54
C ILE A 103 10.92 7.64 5.45
N VAL A 104 11.01 7.99 6.74
CA VAL A 104 11.68 7.15 7.74
C VAL A 104 10.71 6.04 8.16
N MET A 105 11.12 4.79 7.94
CA MET A 105 10.36 3.63 8.40
C MET A 105 10.68 3.33 9.86
N LEU A 106 9.64 3.06 10.67
CA LEU A 106 9.77 2.76 12.09
C LEU A 106 9.55 1.27 12.35
N ALA A 107 10.45 0.64 13.10
CA ALA A 107 10.46 -0.81 13.28
C ALA A 107 9.26 -1.38 14.04
N ASP A 108 8.60 -0.56 14.86
CA ASP A 108 7.44 -0.92 15.70
C ASP A 108 6.09 -0.71 15.01
N ARG A 109 6.08 -0.05 13.85
CA ARG A 109 4.87 0.34 13.11
C ARG A 109 4.85 -0.20 11.68
N ASP A 110 5.98 -0.10 10.99
CA ASP A 110 6.11 -0.37 9.57
C ASP A 110 6.69 -1.75 9.30
N ASN A 111 6.63 -2.20 8.05
CA ASN A 111 7.37 -3.38 7.61
C ASN A 111 7.63 -3.40 6.10
N ILE A 112 8.60 -4.22 5.73
CA ILE A 112 8.91 -4.62 4.36
C ILE A 112 8.87 -6.13 4.35
N LEU A 113 7.95 -6.70 3.57
CA LEU A 113 7.88 -8.14 3.33
C LEU A 113 8.45 -8.45 1.96
N ILE A 114 9.26 -9.50 1.88
CA ILE A 114 9.84 -9.96 0.62
C ILE A 114 9.60 -11.46 0.49
N SER A 115 8.93 -11.87 -0.58
CA SER A 115 8.69 -13.28 -0.89
C SER A 115 9.37 -13.63 -2.20
N LEU A 116 10.11 -14.74 -2.20
CA LEU A 116 10.67 -15.33 -3.39
C LEU A 116 9.98 -16.68 -3.60
N ILE A 117 9.36 -16.84 -4.76
CA ILE A 117 8.46 -17.97 -5.05
C ILE A 117 8.86 -18.60 -6.38
N GLY A 118 8.87 -19.93 -6.44
CA GLY A 118 8.95 -20.71 -7.66
C GLY A 118 7.63 -21.46 -7.85
N VAL A 119 7.07 -21.39 -9.05
CA VAL A 119 5.88 -22.12 -9.46
C VAL A 119 6.29 -23.14 -10.50
N GLU A 120 5.92 -24.39 -10.24
CA GLU A 120 6.16 -25.53 -11.12
C GLU A 120 4.83 -26.03 -11.70
N VAL A 121 4.81 -26.31 -12.99
CA VAL A 121 3.64 -26.66 -13.78
C VAL A 121 3.88 -27.98 -14.51
N ASP A 122 2.86 -28.83 -14.52
CA ASP A 122 2.82 -30.05 -15.31
C ASP A 122 2.20 -29.74 -16.67
N GLU A 123 3.06 -29.58 -17.68
CA GLU A 123 2.68 -29.38 -19.08
C GLU A 123 2.23 -30.68 -19.78
N SER A 124 2.16 -31.81 -19.06
CA SER A 124 1.67 -33.09 -19.60
C SER A 124 0.15 -33.27 -19.43
N THR A 125 -0.51 -32.41 -18.66
CA THR A 125 -1.97 -32.42 -18.44
C THR A 125 -2.69 -31.47 -19.39
N ASP A 126 -3.95 -31.75 -19.76
CA ASP A 126 -4.79 -30.83 -20.55
C ASP A 126 -6.08 -30.49 -19.77
N PRO A 127 -6.22 -29.27 -19.20
CA PRO A 127 -5.26 -28.17 -19.23
C PRO A 127 -4.06 -28.41 -18.31
N ASP A 128 -2.96 -27.68 -18.55
CA ASP A 128 -1.77 -27.65 -17.68
C ASP A 128 -2.15 -27.36 -16.23
N SER A 129 -1.46 -28.00 -15.29
CA SER A 129 -1.79 -27.91 -13.85
C SER A 129 -0.59 -27.56 -13.00
N ILE A 130 -0.80 -26.75 -11.95
CA ILE A 130 0.27 -26.37 -11.02
C ILE A 130 0.63 -27.59 -10.17
N VAL A 131 1.91 -27.97 -10.18
CA VAL A 131 2.47 -29.08 -9.40
C VAL A 131 2.81 -28.62 -7.99
N SER A 132 3.56 -27.51 -7.90
CA SER A 132 4.06 -27.02 -6.63
C SER A 132 4.28 -25.51 -6.64
N ILE A 133 4.07 -24.89 -5.47
CA ILE A 133 4.50 -23.52 -5.18
C ILE A 133 5.55 -23.63 -4.08
N THR A 134 6.80 -23.35 -4.44
CA THR A 134 7.93 -23.36 -3.51
C THR A 134 8.23 -21.95 -3.05
N ARG A 135 8.27 -21.72 -1.73
CA ARG A 135 8.74 -20.46 -1.15
C ARG A 135 10.17 -20.60 -0.68
N PHE A 136 11.00 -19.64 -1.08
CA PHE A 136 12.42 -19.59 -0.76
C PHE A 136 12.74 -18.66 0.42
N SER A 137 11.73 -18.04 1.03
CA SER A 137 11.85 -17.37 2.33
C SER A 137 11.71 -18.36 3.49
N ASP A 138 12.26 -18.03 4.65
CA ASP A 138 11.96 -18.76 5.89
C ASP A 138 10.49 -18.49 6.31
N GLY A 139 9.58 -19.36 5.84
CA GLY A 139 8.13 -19.18 5.94
C GLY A 139 7.50 -18.49 4.73
N LEU A 140 6.34 -17.85 4.92
CA LEU A 140 5.58 -17.23 3.83
C LEU A 140 6.31 -16.05 3.17
N TYR A 141 7.12 -15.33 3.94
CA TYR A 141 7.86 -14.15 3.49
C TYR A 141 9.02 -13.86 4.45
N TYR A 142 10.06 -13.20 3.96
CA TYR A 142 11.01 -12.48 4.80
C TYR A 142 10.38 -11.19 5.32
N LYS A 143 10.60 -10.85 6.59
CA LYS A 143 10.21 -9.57 7.17
C LYS A 143 11.44 -8.78 7.62
N HIS A 144 11.51 -7.51 7.24
CA HIS A 144 12.64 -6.67 7.62
C HIS A 144 12.60 -6.26 9.11
N PHE A 145 11.43 -5.84 9.60
CA PHE A 145 11.26 -5.51 11.01
C PHE A 145 10.59 -6.65 11.77
N GLY A 146 11.25 -7.12 12.82
CA GLY A 146 10.76 -8.26 13.62
C GLY A 146 9.63 -7.91 14.59
N ALA A 147 9.45 -6.63 14.94
CA ALA A 147 8.49 -6.20 15.96
C ALA A 147 7.03 -6.16 15.46
N THR A 148 6.82 -6.06 14.15
CA THR A 148 5.49 -6.11 13.53
C THR A 148 5.32 -7.40 12.71
N ASN A 149 4.07 -7.80 12.49
CA ASN A 149 3.73 -8.98 11.68
C ASN A 149 2.49 -8.73 10.83
N PRO A 150 2.57 -7.83 9.83
CA PRO A 150 1.43 -7.56 8.96
C PRO A 150 1.02 -8.80 8.15
N PRO A 151 -0.25 -8.93 7.76
CA PRO A 151 -0.68 -10.00 6.87
C PRO A 151 -0.01 -9.86 5.49
N THR A 152 0.11 -10.95 4.74
CA THR A 152 0.45 -10.89 3.30
C THR A 152 -0.81 -11.16 2.48
N ASN A 153 -0.94 -10.50 1.33
CA ASN A 153 -2.04 -10.81 0.40
C ASN A 153 -1.70 -11.97 -0.55
N TYR A 154 -0.46 -12.43 -0.55
CA TYR A 154 0.04 -13.45 -1.45
C TYR A 154 0.16 -14.78 -0.71
N SER A 155 -0.97 -15.41 -0.37
CA SER A 155 -1.00 -16.83 0.03
C SER A 155 -0.85 -17.73 -1.20
N ASP A 156 -0.54 -19.02 -1.00
CA ASP A 156 -0.39 -19.95 -2.11
C ASP A 156 -1.71 -20.09 -2.90
N GLU A 157 -2.86 -20.13 -2.21
CA GLU A 157 -4.18 -20.20 -2.86
C GLU A 157 -4.49 -18.96 -3.71
N ASN A 158 -4.10 -17.78 -3.23
CA ASN A 158 -4.29 -16.53 -3.96
C ASN A 158 -3.39 -16.47 -5.19
N ILE A 159 -2.18 -17.01 -5.10
CA ILE A 159 -1.23 -17.09 -6.22
C ILE A 159 -1.73 -18.07 -7.27
N GLU A 160 -2.15 -19.28 -6.88
CA GLU A 160 -2.75 -20.25 -7.79
C GLU A 160 -3.93 -19.63 -8.53
N SER A 161 -4.88 -19.05 -7.79
CA SER A 161 -6.06 -18.39 -8.34
C SER A 161 -5.71 -17.26 -9.30
N PHE A 162 -4.62 -16.53 -9.05
CA PHE A 162 -4.14 -15.46 -9.91
C PHE A 162 -3.55 -16.01 -11.22
N ILE A 163 -2.72 -17.05 -11.14
CA ILE A 163 -2.04 -17.65 -12.30
C ILE A 163 -3.04 -18.29 -13.26
N VAL A 164 -4.03 -19.02 -12.74
CA VAL A 164 -5.06 -19.67 -13.58
C VAL A 164 -6.23 -18.74 -13.95
N SER A 165 -6.18 -17.47 -13.54
CA SER A 165 -7.28 -16.54 -13.76
C SER A 165 -7.55 -16.32 -15.25
N ASN A 166 -8.82 -16.06 -15.61
CA ASN A 166 -9.24 -15.76 -16.99
C ASN A 166 -8.91 -16.83 -18.05
N GLY A 167 -8.72 -18.09 -17.65
CA GLY A 167 -8.41 -19.18 -18.58
C GLY A 167 -7.00 -19.11 -19.16
N GLN A 168 -6.07 -18.49 -18.43
CA GLN A 168 -4.65 -18.57 -18.75
C GLN A 168 -4.12 -19.97 -18.41
N GLU A 169 -3.36 -20.57 -19.32
CA GLU A 169 -2.59 -21.78 -19.02
C GLU A 169 -1.44 -21.40 -18.06
N PRO A 170 -1.31 -22.09 -16.91
CA PRO A 170 -0.21 -21.85 -15.99
C PRO A 170 1.13 -22.12 -16.69
N SER A 171 2.19 -21.41 -16.28
CA SER A 171 3.55 -21.66 -16.77
C SER A 171 4.55 -21.56 -15.64
N ASP A 172 5.67 -22.26 -15.78
CA ASP A 172 6.75 -22.21 -14.81
C ASP A 172 7.27 -20.78 -14.64
N ALA A 173 7.27 -20.30 -13.40
CA ALA A 173 7.60 -18.93 -13.09
C ALA A 173 8.36 -18.81 -11.77
N GLY A 174 9.44 -18.03 -11.79
CA GLY A 174 10.01 -17.45 -10.57
C GLY A 174 9.41 -16.06 -10.34
N LEU A 175 8.94 -15.78 -9.12
CA LEU A 175 8.34 -14.52 -8.73
C LEU A 175 9.05 -13.93 -7.51
N LEU A 176 9.43 -12.66 -7.62
CA LEU A 176 9.87 -11.82 -6.51
C LEU A 176 8.73 -10.87 -6.16
N ILE A 177 8.26 -10.93 -4.93
CA ILE A 177 7.18 -10.11 -4.41
C ILE A 177 7.73 -9.24 -3.29
N ILE A 178 7.48 -7.93 -3.37
CA ILE A 178 7.83 -6.97 -2.33
C ILE A 178 6.55 -6.27 -1.86
N GLU A 179 6.26 -6.35 -0.57
CA GLU A 179 5.13 -5.68 0.07
C GLU A 179 5.65 -4.65 1.08
N LEU A 180 5.13 -3.43 1.02
CA LEU A 180 5.46 -2.33 1.92
C LEU A 180 4.26 -1.95 2.76
N TYR A 181 4.53 -1.82 4.06
CA TYR A 181 3.59 -1.46 5.09
C TYR A 181 4.12 -0.20 5.78
N TYR A 182 3.46 0.94 5.56
CA TYR A 182 3.88 2.23 6.12
C TYR A 182 2.72 2.96 6.80
N GLY A 183 2.89 3.34 8.06
CA GLY A 183 1.94 4.14 8.81
C GLY A 183 2.08 5.63 8.50
N TYR A 184 1.11 6.21 7.79
CA TYR A 184 1.06 7.64 7.53
C TYR A 184 0.48 8.42 8.73
N GLU A 185 1.28 9.28 9.35
CA GLU A 185 0.93 10.00 10.58
C GLU A 185 0.29 11.38 10.36
N GLY A 186 0.23 11.85 9.12
CA GLY A 186 -0.23 13.19 8.80
C GLY A 186 0.91 14.22 8.77
N THR A 187 0.95 15.04 7.72
CA THR A 187 2.00 16.05 7.51
C THR A 187 1.62 17.39 8.14
N LEU A 188 0.36 17.83 8.01
CA LEU A 188 -0.06 19.15 8.49
C LEU A 188 -0.34 19.19 9.99
N ASN A 189 -0.51 18.03 10.64
CA ASN A 189 -0.74 17.90 12.08
C ASN A 189 -1.90 18.78 12.62
N LEU A 190 -3.00 18.87 11.86
CA LEU A 190 -4.13 19.74 12.21
C LEU A 190 -5.05 19.08 13.24
N PRO A 191 -5.66 19.85 14.18
CA PRO A 191 -6.50 19.27 15.24
C PRO A 191 -7.66 18.40 14.74
N TRP A 192 -8.28 18.78 13.62
CA TRP A 192 -9.40 18.03 13.03
C TRP A 192 -8.97 16.83 12.20
N THR A 193 -7.68 16.68 11.87
CA THR A 193 -7.16 15.53 11.12
C THR A 193 -6.53 14.46 12.01
N GLN A 194 -6.12 14.80 13.24
CA GLN A 194 -5.56 13.87 14.23
C GLN A 194 -6.36 12.58 14.43
N PRO A 195 -7.71 12.58 14.44
CA PRO A 195 -8.47 11.33 14.60
C PRO A 195 -8.27 10.33 13.46
N LEU A 196 -7.86 10.80 12.27
CA LEU A 196 -7.70 9.98 11.07
C LEU A 196 -6.26 9.53 10.86
N PHE A 197 -5.31 10.41 11.16
CA PHE A 197 -3.88 10.15 11.06
C PHE A 197 -3.15 11.02 12.08
N SER A 198 -2.41 10.36 12.97
CA SER A 198 -1.55 10.94 13.99
C SER A 198 -0.45 9.93 14.35
N PRO A 199 0.60 10.33 15.08
CA PRO A 199 1.61 9.38 15.56
C PRO A 199 1.04 8.24 16.43
N GLY A 200 -0.05 8.50 17.17
CA GLY A 200 -0.73 7.49 17.97
C GLY A 200 -1.81 6.69 17.23
N ASN A 201 -2.21 7.13 16.04
CA ASN A 201 -3.19 6.47 15.18
C ASN A 201 -2.83 6.70 13.70
N PRO A 202 -1.77 6.08 13.19
CA PRO A 202 -1.34 6.26 11.81
C PRO A 202 -2.30 5.55 10.84
N SER A 203 -2.53 6.16 9.67
CA SER A 203 -3.28 5.52 8.59
C SER A 203 -2.36 4.59 7.81
N MET A 204 -2.72 3.31 7.70
CA MET A 204 -1.88 2.33 7.03
C MET A 204 -1.89 2.49 5.51
N VAL A 205 -0.71 2.63 4.92
CA VAL A 205 -0.48 2.64 3.48
C VAL A 205 0.18 1.33 3.10
N TYR A 206 -0.45 0.61 2.17
CA TYR A 206 0.03 -0.66 1.66
C TYR A 206 0.38 -0.53 0.18
N VAL A 207 1.55 -1.05 -0.20
CA VAL A 207 1.97 -1.15 -1.59
C VAL A 207 2.55 -2.53 -1.84
N SER A 208 2.31 -3.09 -3.02
CA SER A 208 2.93 -4.35 -3.43
C SER A 208 3.44 -4.28 -4.87
N VAL A 209 4.51 -5.01 -5.13
CA VAL A 209 5.11 -5.17 -6.45
C VAL A 209 5.47 -6.63 -6.64
N VAL A 210 5.10 -7.15 -7.82
CA VAL A 210 5.49 -8.49 -8.27
C VAL A 210 6.38 -8.33 -9.50
N MET A 211 7.52 -9.01 -9.51
CA MET A 211 8.43 -9.06 -10.65
C MET A 211 8.81 -10.51 -10.95
N PRO A 212 8.82 -10.93 -12.23
CA PRO A 212 9.36 -12.23 -12.59
C PRO A 212 10.87 -12.25 -12.37
N THR A 213 11.39 -13.42 -11.99
CA THR A 213 12.82 -13.69 -11.87
C THR A 213 13.13 -15.05 -12.46
N ILE A 214 14.28 -15.15 -13.14
CA ILE A 214 14.73 -16.41 -13.74
C ILE A 214 15.37 -17.36 -12.73
N TYR A 215 15.84 -16.85 -11.59
CA TYR A 215 16.60 -17.68 -10.63
C TYR A 215 15.71 -18.64 -9.86
N ALA A 216 14.49 -18.23 -9.53
CA ALA A 216 13.53 -19.06 -8.80
C ALA A 216 12.64 -19.89 -9.72
N LYS A 217 12.83 -19.82 -11.04
CA LYS A 217 12.12 -20.68 -11.99
C LYS A 217 12.60 -22.13 -11.75
N PRO A 218 11.70 -23.12 -11.62
CA PRO A 218 12.08 -24.52 -11.65
C PRO A 218 12.91 -24.83 -12.91
N PHE A 219 13.94 -25.64 -12.77
CA PHE A 219 14.71 -26.11 -13.92
C PHE A 219 14.00 -27.33 -14.52
N ASP A 220 13.67 -27.25 -15.80
CA ASP A 220 13.18 -28.40 -16.57
C ASP A 220 14.16 -29.57 -16.40
N GLN A 221 13.74 -30.63 -15.72
CA GLN A 221 14.53 -31.86 -15.63
C GLN A 221 14.40 -32.59 -16.97
N ASN A 222 15.38 -32.41 -17.86
CA ASN A 222 15.55 -33.23 -19.06
C ASN A 222 15.82 -34.70 -18.72
#